data_AF-D3SRL5-F1
#
_entry.id   AF-D3SRL5-F1
#
_cell.length_a   1.000
_cell.length_b   1.000
_cell.length_c   1.000
_cell.angle_alpha   90.00
_cell.angle_beta   90.00
_cell.angle_gamma   90.00
#
_symmetry.space_group_name_H-M   'P 1'
#
loop_
_entity.id
_entity.type
_entity.pdbx_description
1 polymer ?
#
loop_
_entity_poly.entity_id
_entity_poly.type
_entity_poly.pdbx_seq_one_letter_code
_entity_poly.pdbx_strand_id
1 'polypeptide(L)' 'MGLKEMLGERLDFLDGQELTGRQAGLIVAIWLLLTALFGLLVFAVVFVQMGF' A
#
# COMPACT_ATOMS: atom_id res chain seq x y z
N MET A 1 -8.27 -5.40 -26.99
CA MET A 1 -8.26 -5.51 -25.52
C MET A 1 -8.41 -4.11 -24.96
N GLY A 2 -9.61 -3.80 -24.48
CA GLY A 2 -9.96 -2.43 -24.09
C GLY A 2 -9.41 -2.10 -22.71
N LEU A 3 -9.04 -0.84 -22.49
CA LEU A 3 -8.71 -0.31 -21.15
C LEU A 3 -9.79 -0.66 -20.11
N LYS A 4 -11.05 -0.80 -20.56
CA LYS A 4 -12.21 -1.24 -19.78
C LYS A 4 -12.08 -2.67 -19.23
N GLU A 5 -11.51 -3.60 -19.99
CA GLU A 5 -11.29 -4.99 -19.54
C GLU A 5 -10.18 -5.05 -18.49
N MET A 6 -9.05 -4.36 -18.71
CA MET A 6 -7.96 -4.28 -17.72
C MET A 6 -8.36 -3.56 -16.42
N LEU A 7 -9.27 -2.58 -16.49
CA LEU A 7 -9.81 -1.89 -15.32
C LEU A 7 -10.83 -2.74 -14.56
N GLY A 8 -11.69 -3.49 -15.28
CA GLY A 8 -12.66 -4.39 -14.67
C GLY A 8 -11.98 -5.50 -13.86
N GLU A 9 -10.93 -6.11 -14.40
CA GLU A 9 -10.19 -7.18 -13.73
C GLU A 9 -9.46 -6.71 -12.45
N ARG A 10 -9.04 -5.44 -12.40
CA ARG A 10 -8.49 -4.83 -11.18
C ARG A 10 -9.54 -4.39 -10.17
N LEU A 11 -10.74 -4.05 -10.63
CA LEU A 11 -11.86 -3.70 -9.75
C LEU A 11 -12.40 -4.94 -9.04
N ASP A 12 -12.51 -6.08 -9.72
CA ASP A 12 -12.91 -7.36 -9.09
C ASP A 12 -11.89 -7.81 -8.03
N PHE A 13 -10.58 -7.59 -8.26
CA PHE A 13 -9.54 -7.84 -7.25
C PHE A 13 -9.69 -6.93 -6.01
N LEU A 14 -10.22 -5.71 -6.19
CA LEU A 14 -10.48 -4.76 -5.11
C LEU A 14 -11.80 -5.01 -4.39
N ASP A 15 -12.74 -5.71 -5.03
CA ASP A 15 -14.08 -5.99 -4.48
C ASP A 15 -14.05 -7.00 -3.31
N GLY A 16 -12.89 -7.64 -3.09
CA GLY A 16 -12.58 -8.35 -1.83
C GLY A 16 -13.46 -9.54 -1.51
N GLN A 17 -14.33 -9.98 -2.42
CA GLN A 17 -15.25 -11.11 -2.21
C GLN A 17 -14.52 -12.43 -1.89
N GLU A 18 -13.26 -12.58 -2.33
CA GLU A 18 -12.42 -13.75 -2.04
C GLU A 18 -11.37 -13.51 -0.95
N LEU A 19 -11.24 -12.27 -0.43
CA LEU A 19 -10.25 -11.97 0.59
C LEU A 19 -10.74 -12.44 1.96
N THR A 20 -10.20 -13.57 2.41
CA THR A 20 -10.39 -14.01 3.80
C THR A 20 -9.93 -12.91 4.77
N GLY A 21 -10.59 -12.76 5.93
CA GLY A 21 -10.25 -11.70 6.90
C GLY A 21 -8.78 -11.70 7.35
N ARG A 22 -8.11 -12.85 7.28
CA ARG A 22 -6.67 -12.99 7.51
C ARG A 22 -5.81 -12.32 6.42
N GLN A 23 -6.20 -12.45 5.15
CA GLN A 23 -5.52 -11.80 4.03
C GLN A 23 -5.72 -10.29 4.05
N ALA A 24 -6.94 -9.82 4.35
CA ALA A 24 -7.21 -8.40 4.54
C ALA A 24 -6.33 -7.80 5.65
N GLY A 25 -6.23 -8.50 6.80
CA GLY A 25 -5.35 -8.09 7.89
C GLY A 25 -3.87 -8.01 7.49
N LEU A 26 -3.38 -8.97 6.69
CA LEU A 26 -2.00 -8.94 6.17
C LEU A 26 -1.75 -7.76 5.22
N ILE A 27 -2.69 -7.49 4.31
CA ILE A 27 -2.58 -6.36 3.36
C ILE A 27 -2.52 -5.04 4.14
N VAL A 28 -3.42 -4.87 5.12
CA VAL A 28 -3.45 -3.67 5.97
C VAL A 28 -2.16 -3.55 6.79
N ALA A 29 -1.67 -4.63 7.38
CA ALA A 29 -0.44 -4.63 8.15
C ALA A 29 0.78 -4.24 7.31
N ILE A 30 0.90 -4.78 6.09
CA ILE A 30 1.96 -4.44 5.15
C ILE A 30 1.84 -2.96 4.75
N TRP A 31 0.64 -2.47 4.49
CA TRP A 31 0.42 -1.07 4.12
C TRP A 31 0.82 -0.10 5.24
N LEU A 32 0.45 -0.41 6.49
CA LEU A 32 0.85 0.38 7.65
C LEU A 32 2.37 0.35 7.85
N LEU A 33 3.00 -0.82 7.67
CA LEU A 33 4.46 -0.95 7.75
C LEU A 33 5.16 -0.09 6.69
N LEU A 34 4.72 -0.15 5.44
CA LEU A 34 5.26 0.66 4.35
C LEU A 34 5.10 2.16 4.63
N THR A 35 3.94 2.57 5.14
CA THR A 35 3.66 3.96 5.52
C THR A 35 4.60 4.43 6.64
N ALA A 36 4.81 3.59 7.66
CA ALA A 36 5.70 3.90 8.77
C ALA A 36 7.17 3.99 8.30
N LEU A 37 7.63 3.06 7.47
CA LEU A 37 8.98 3.06 6.89
C LEU A 37 9.21 4.31 6.02
N PHE A 38 8.21 4.71 5.23
CA PHE A 38 8.27 5.93 4.45
C PHE A 38 8.41 7.17 5.35
N GLY A 39 7.61 7.27 6.42
CA GLY A 39 7.71 8.36 7.40
C GLY A 39 9.08 8.42 8.07
N LEU A 40 9.63 7.26 8.45
CA LEU A 40 10.98 7.15 9.03
C LEU A 40 12.06 7.62 8.04
N LEU A 41 11.94 7.24 6.76
CA LEU A 41 12.88 7.63 5.72
C LEU A 41 12.83 9.14 5.47
N VAL A 42 11.63 9.72 5.34
CA VAL A 42 11.45 11.17 5.19
C VAL A 42 12.02 11.91 6.40
N PHE A 43 11.74 11.44 7.61
CA PHE A 43 12.32 12.01 8.83
C PHE A 43 13.85 11.99 8.78
N ALA A 44 14.46 10.86 8.45
CA ALA A 44 15.92 10.74 8.35
C ALA A 44 16.51 11.68 7.31
N VAL A 45 15.88 11.81 6.14
CA VAL A 45 16.32 12.74 5.08
C VAL A 45 16.27 14.18 5.57
N VAL A 46 15.16 14.59 6.19
CA VAL A 46 15.02 15.95 6.73
C VAL A 46 16.03 16.20 7.85
N PHE A 47 16.23 15.23 8.74
CA PHE A 47 17.21 15.29 9.82
C PHE A 47 18.63 15.54 9.29
N VAL A 48 19.05 14.79 8.27
CA VAL A 48 20.33 14.99 7.58
C VAL A 48 20.42 16.36 6.91
N GLN A 49 19.33 16.82 6.26
CA GLN A 49 19.31 18.15 5.62
C GLN A 49 19.40 19.31 6.63
N MET A 50 18.86 19.15 7.84
CA MET A 50 18.97 20.16 8.89
C MET A 50 20.36 20.22 9.52
N GLY A 51 21.26 19.28 9.21
CA GLY A 51 22.66 19.30 9.67
C GLY A 51 22.85 18.88 11.13
N PHE A 52 21.93 18.09 11.69
CA PHE A 52 22.13 17.37 12.95
C PHE A 52 23.04 16.14 12.77
#